data_AF-A0ABD3ND13-F1
#
_entry.id   AF-A0ABD3ND13-F1
#
_cell.length_a   1.000
_cell.length_b   1.000
_cell.length_c   1.000
_cell.angle_alpha   90.00
_cell.angle_beta   90.00
_cell.angle_gamma   90.00
#
_symmetry.space_group_name_H-M   'P 1'
#
loop_
_entity.id
_entity.type
_entity.pdbx_description
1 polymer ?
#
loop_
_entity_poly.entity_id
_entity_poly.type
_entity_poly.pdbx_seq_one_letter_code
_entity_poly.pdbx_strand_id
1 'polypeptide(L)'
;MFRTTSSAVAKFARRQLSPNVNLASAASATLPPSSPPSSDLGRNSGLARQSSRSMTILSKESKEVFKKENYSARMAATARPVSPHVTIYAFPACALSSITTRVTGCALSFGSAGLGMVEILGGNGAALDLMSTVGSANVAIVAGAKFAVAFPIVYHYLGGLRHIIWDNNPEMLSNVDVEKASYVLVGTSLLLSGVAVFV
;
A
#
# COMPACT_ATOMS: atom_id res chain seq x y z
N MET A 1 48.27 -13.65 -21.22
CA MET A 1 47.47 -14.66 -21.96
C MET A 1 46.13 -14.77 -21.25
N PHE A 2 44.94 -14.39 -21.74
CA PHE A 2 44.44 -13.96 -23.04
C PHE A 2 43.35 -12.88 -22.79
N ARG A 3 43.27 -11.90 -23.69
CA ARG A 3 42.16 -10.94 -23.85
C ARG A 3 41.07 -11.53 -24.78
N THR A 4 39.92 -10.84 -24.81
CA THR A 4 38.82 -10.82 -25.84
C THR A 4 37.80 -11.97 -25.71
N THR A 5 36.47 -11.80 -25.81
CA THR A 5 35.57 -11.00 -26.68
C THR A 5 34.25 -10.68 -25.94
N SER A 6 33.74 -9.44 -25.92
CA SER A 6 32.92 -8.75 -26.94
C SER A 6 31.48 -9.29 -27.13
N SER A 7 30.51 -8.49 -26.66
CA SER A 7 29.40 -7.98 -27.49
C SER A 7 28.52 -9.02 -28.23
N ALA A 8 27.59 -9.67 -27.54
CA ALA A 8 26.58 -10.52 -28.21
C ALA A 8 25.13 -10.40 -27.73
N VAL A 9 24.79 -9.53 -26.76
CA VAL A 9 23.37 -9.35 -26.31
C VAL A 9 22.84 -7.93 -26.57
N ALA A 10 23.70 -6.99 -26.94
CA ALA A 10 23.33 -5.60 -27.24
C ALA A 10 22.76 -5.38 -28.66
N LYS A 11 22.37 -6.44 -29.38
CA LYS A 11 21.98 -6.36 -30.81
C LYS A 11 20.65 -7.03 -31.16
N PHE A 12 19.73 -7.17 -30.20
CA PHE A 12 18.29 -7.22 -30.52
C PHE A 12 17.68 -5.82 -30.44
N ALA A 13 18.29 -4.95 -31.24
CA ALA A 13 17.82 -3.62 -31.50
C ALA A 13 16.61 -3.70 -32.45
N ARG A 14 15.62 -2.86 -32.17
CA ARG A 14 14.95 -2.04 -33.19
C ARG A 14 14.20 -2.79 -34.30
N ARG A 15 13.01 -3.24 -33.96
CA ARG A 15 11.84 -3.36 -34.87
C ARG A 15 10.67 -3.65 -33.92
N GLN A 16 9.89 -2.67 -33.49
CA GLN A 16 8.79 -2.11 -34.27
C GLN A 16 8.53 -0.66 -33.83
N LEU A 17 8.46 0.24 -34.81
CA LEU A 17 8.02 1.62 -34.68
C LEU A 17 6.64 1.74 -35.34
N SER A 18 5.78 2.55 -34.70
CA SER A 18 4.60 3.27 -35.24
C SER A 18 3.23 2.56 -35.19
N PRO A 19 2.10 3.31 -35.20
CA PRO A 19 1.86 4.72 -34.85
C PRO A 19 0.64 4.95 -33.90
N ASN A 20 0.55 6.17 -33.36
CA ASN A 20 -0.67 6.91 -32.98
C ASN A 20 -1.84 6.15 -32.33
N VAL A 21 -2.02 6.35 -31.02
CA VAL A 21 -3.35 6.27 -30.38
C VAL A 21 -3.61 7.59 -29.67
N ASN A 22 -4.58 8.33 -30.21
CA ASN A 22 -5.10 9.57 -29.64
C ASN A 22 -5.79 9.27 -28.29
N LEU A 23 -5.24 9.75 -27.18
CA LEU A 23 -6.00 9.96 -25.94
C LEU A 23 -6.19 11.47 -25.72
N ALA A 24 -7.03 12.06 -26.56
CA ALA A 24 -7.65 13.34 -26.29
C ALA A 24 -9.07 13.08 -25.80
N SER A 25 -9.24 12.79 -24.50
CA SER A 25 -10.55 12.84 -23.83
C SER A 25 -10.35 12.78 -22.32
N ALA A 26 -10.23 13.96 -21.70
CA ALA A 26 -10.59 14.24 -20.31
C ALA A 26 -10.41 15.74 -20.04
N ALA A 27 -11.08 16.57 -20.84
CA ALA A 27 -11.24 17.99 -20.57
C ALA A 27 -12.72 18.25 -20.27
N SER A 28 -13.08 18.32 -18.98
CA SER A 28 -14.31 19.01 -18.55
C SER A 28 -14.24 19.27 -17.04
N ALA A 29 -13.76 20.45 -16.67
CA ALA A 29 -14.02 21.06 -15.38
C ALA A 29 -14.19 22.55 -15.63
N THR A 30 -15.42 22.93 -15.94
CA THR A 30 -15.91 24.27 -16.17
C THR A 30 -15.61 25.18 -14.97
N LEU A 31 -14.81 26.22 -15.16
CA LEU A 31 -14.74 27.35 -14.23
C LEU A 31 -15.71 28.45 -14.71
N PRO A 32 -16.46 29.11 -13.81
CA PRO A 32 -17.38 30.20 -14.19
C PRO A 32 -16.61 31.48 -14.59
N PRO A 33 -17.21 32.34 -15.44
CA PRO A 33 -16.53 33.53 -15.96
C PRO A 33 -16.55 34.67 -14.95
N SER A 34 -15.39 35.23 -14.63
CA SER A 34 -15.28 36.56 -14.02
C SER A 34 -14.77 37.55 -15.06
N SER A 35 -15.64 38.41 -15.57
CA SER A 35 -15.26 39.56 -16.39
C SER A 35 -16.04 40.80 -15.95
N PRO A 36 -15.39 41.96 -15.83
CA PRO A 36 -16.00 43.24 -16.18
C PRO A 36 -15.44 43.72 -17.54
N PRO A 37 -16.20 44.55 -18.28
CA PRO A 37 -15.86 44.93 -19.64
C PRO A 37 -14.92 46.13 -19.64
N SER A 38 -13.86 46.06 -20.44
CA SER A 38 -13.22 47.28 -20.96
C SER A 38 -12.83 47.02 -22.40
N SER A 39 -13.63 47.62 -23.29
CA SER A 39 -13.33 47.80 -24.69
C SER A 39 -12.02 48.55 -24.86
N ASP A 40 -11.04 47.96 -25.54
CA ASP A 40 -10.19 48.76 -26.41
C ASP A 40 -9.66 47.92 -27.58
N LEU A 41 -9.99 48.39 -28.78
CA LEU A 41 -9.55 47.87 -30.06
C LEU A 41 -8.17 48.48 -30.36
N GLY A 42 -7.11 47.66 -30.42
CA GLY A 42 -5.76 48.18 -30.62
C GLY A 42 -4.73 47.16 -31.08
N ARG A 43 -4.62 47.03 -32.40
CA ARG A 43 -3.50 46.56 -33.24
C ARG A 43 -2.08 46.43 -32.65
N ASN A 44 -1.44 45.30 -33.03
CA ASN A 44 -0.08 45.14 -33.57
C ASN A 44 1.07 44.56 -32.73
N SER A 45 1.75 43.62 -33.41
CA SER A 45 3.19 43.32 -33.41
C SER A 45 3.73 42.37 -32.34
N GLY A 46 4.35 41.29 -32.85
CA GLY A 46 4.97 40.24 -32.07
C GLY A 46 6.14 40.74 -31.24
N LEU A 47 6.02 40.55 -29.94
CA LEU A 47 7.14 40.35 -29.04
C LEU A 47 6.80 39.07 -28.29
N ALA A 48 7.63 38.05 -28.47
CA ALA A 48 7.58 36.84 -27.67
C ALA A 48 7.70 37.28 -26.20
N ARG A 49 6.55 37.32 -25.51
CA ARG A 49 6.45 37.68 -24.10
C ARG A 49 7.15 36.56 -23.33
N GLN A 50 8.46 36.72 -23.18
CA GLN A 50 9.30 35.89 -22.33
C GLN A 50 8.76 36.12 -20.91
N SER A 51 7.79 35.28 -20.53
CA SER A 51 7.20 35.25 -19.21
C SER A 51 8.30 34.74 -18.29
N SER A 52 9.15 35.66 -17.84
CA SER A 52 9.94 35.43 -16.63
C SER A 52 8.90 35.19 -15.55
N ARG A 53 8.76 33.94 -15.14
CA ARG A 53 7.99 33.63 -13.94
C ARG A 53 8.73 34.35 -12.82
N SER A 54 8.15 35.45 -12.37
CA SER A 54 8.61 36.14 -11.16
C SER A 54 8.67 35.08 -10.07
N MET A 55 9.88 34.70 -9.69
CA MET A 55 10.06 33.82 -8.55
C MET A 55 9.48 34.58 -7.37
N THR A 56 8.38 34.06 -6.81
CA THR A 56 7.80 34.66 -5.60
C THR A 56 8.81 34.47 -4.48
N ILE A 57 9.64 35.49 -4.26
CA ILE A 57 10.50 35.55 -3.08
C ILE A 57 9.53 35.67 -1.90
N LEU A 58 9.51 34.64 -1.07
CA LEU A 58 8.72 34.60 0.15
C LEU A 58 9.08 35.84 0.98
N SER A 59 8.13 36.77 1.12
CA SER A 59 8.29 38.00 1.91
C SER A 59 8.66 37.62 3.35
N LYS A 60 9.35 38.51 4.07
CA LYS A 60 9.74 38.24 5.47
C LYS A 60 8.52 37.86 6.33
N GLU A 61 7.39 38.51 6.10
CA GLU A 61 6.12 38.22 6.77
C GLU A 61 5.57 36.82 6.43
N SER A 62 5.55 36.46 5.15
CA SER A 62 5.09 35.12 4.73
C SER A 62 6.06 34.01 5.15
N LYS A 63 7.35 34.31 5.38
CA LYS A 63 8.30 33.39 6.04
C LYS A 63 7.96 33.15 7.51
N GLU A 64 7.58 34.19 8.24
CA GLU A 64 7.20 34.04 9.65
C GLU A 64 5.87 33.27 9.80
N VAL A 65 4.89 33.52 8.92
CA VAL A 65 3.64 32.72 8.87
C VAL A 65 3.94 31.27 8.48
N PHE A 66 4.79 31.04 7.47
CA PHE A 66 5.23 29.72 7.03
C PHE A 66 5.90 28.92 8.15
N LYS A 67 6.67 29.59 9.01
CA LYS A 67 7.36 28.99 10.17
C LYS A 67 6.41 28.71 11.33
N LYS A 68 5.33 29.49 11.47
CA LYS A 68 4.36 29.39 12.56
C LYS A 68 3.27 28.33 12.32
N GLU A 69 2.92 28.07 11.06
CA GLU A 69 1.86 27.11 10.73
C GLU A 69 2.36 25.67 10.54
N ASN A 70 1.55 24.71 11.00
CA ASN A 70 1.79 23.29 10.77
C ASN A 70 1.77 22.95 9.27
N TYR A 71 2.76 22.17 8.82
CA TYR A 71 2.91 21.74 7.43
C TYR A 71 1.61 21.17 6.84
N SER A 72 0.91 20.31 7.60
CA SER A 72 -0.33 19.68 7.16
C SER A 72 -1.47 20.68 6.91
N ALA A 73 -1.61 21.68 7.78
CA ALA A 73 -2.63 22.73 7.63
C ALA A 73 -2.37 23.58 6.37
N ARG A 74 -1.10 23.91 6.12
CA ARG A 74 -0.67 24.63 4.92
C ARG A 74 -0.91 23.85 3.63
N MET A 75 -0.61 22.56 3.62
CA MET A 75 -0.83 21.71 2.44
C MET A 75 -2.32 21.50 2.16
N ALA A 76 -3.14 21.37 3.21
CA ALA A 76 -4.59 21.32 3.10
C ALA A 76 -5.16 22.62 2.48
N ALA A 77 -4.68 23.78 2.93
CA ALA A 77 -5.08 25.09 2.38
C ALA A 77 -4.70 25.28 0.90
N THR A 78 -3.69 24.56 0.40
CA THR A 78 -3.23 24.69 -0.99
C THR A 78 -4.02 23.80 -1.97
N ALA A 79 -4.94 22.95 -1.47
CA ALA A 79 -5.76 22.03 -2.28
C ALA A 79 -4.97 21.21 -3.33
N ARG A 80 -3.70 20.87 -3.02
CA ARG A 80 -2.84 20.09 -3.91
C ARG A 80 -3.24 18.62 -3.87
N PRO A 81 -3.36 17.95 -5.03
CA PRO A 81 -3.63 16.51 -5.03
C PRO A 81 -2.44 15.75 -4.47
N VAL A 82 -2.73 14.68 -3.72
CA VAL A 82 -1.72 13.72 -3.24
C VAL A 82 -1.35 12.80 -4.41
N SER A 83 -0.06 12.55 -4.61
CA SER A 83 0.37 11.62 -5.65
C SER A 83 -0.14 10.20 -5.36
N PRO A 84 -0.54 9.44 -6.40
CA PRO A 84 -0.93 8.05 -6.22
C PRO A 84 0.24 7.25 -5.62
N HIS A 85 -0.04 6.37 -4.65
CA HIS A 85 1.00 5.61 -3.93
C HIS A 85 0.67 4.12 -3.89
N VAL A 86 -0.41 3.69 -3.25
CA VAL A 86 -0.80 2.26 -3.20
C VAL A 86 -1.12 1.70 -4.59
N THR A 87 -1.74 2.51 -5.45
CA THR A 87 -2.25 2.07 -6.75
C THR A 87 -1.18 1.86 -7.82
N ILE A 88 0.01 2.46 -7.65
CA ILE A 88 1.10 2.41 -8.64
C ILE A 88 2.33 1.67 -8.13
N TYR A 89 2.36 1.28 -6.85
CA TYR A 89 3.52 0.65 -6.24
C TYR A 89 3.55 -0.87 -6.50
N ALA A 90 4.68 -1.38 -6.95
CA ALA A 90 4.92 -2.81 -7.10
C ALA A 90 5.32 -3.41 -5.75
N PHE A 91 4.44 -4.22 -5.15
CA PHE A 91 4.65 -4.78 -3.81
C PHE A 91 5.71 -5.90 -3.80
N PRO A 92 6.81 -5.76 -3.05
CA PRO A 92 7.72 -6.87 -2.78
C PRO A 92 7.08 -7.87 -1.81
N ALA A 93 7.53 -9.13 -1.83
CA ALA A 93 7.04 -10.19 -0.95
C ALA A 93 7.17 -9.81 0.55
N CYS A 94 8.20 -9.04 0.91
CA CYS A 94 8.37 -8.47 2.24
C CYS A 94 7.18 -7.58 2.66
N ALA A 95 6.79 -6.63 1.80
CA ALA A 95 5.69 -5.71 2.08
C ALA A 95 4.37 -6.45 2.26
N LEU A 96 4.10 -7.44 1.39
CA LEU A 96 2.92 -8.30 1.51
C LEU A 96 2.93 -9.05 2.84
N SER A 97 4.06 -9.64 3.23
CA SER A 97 4.16 -10.36 4.51
C SER A 97 3.87 -9.47 5.73
N SER A 98 4.33 -8.21 5.70
CA SER A 98 4.04 -7.24 6.76
C SER A 98 2.55 -6.88 6.84
N ILE A 99 1.91 -6.67 5.69
CA ILE A 99 0.46 -6.43 5.62
C ILE A 99 -0.29 -7.65 6.17
N THR A 100 0.08 -8.86 5.77
CA THR A 100 -0.55 -10.09 6.27
C THR A 100 -0.40 -10.24 7.78
N THR A 101 0.75 -9.90 8.37
CA THR A 101 0.93 -9.94 9.84
C THR A 101 0.00 -8.95 10.54
N ARG A 102 -0.25 -7.78 9.97
CA ARG A 102 -1.20 -6.80 10.51
C ARG A 102 -2.64 -7.28 10.38
N VAL A 103 -3.03 -7.78 9.20
CA VAL A 103 -4.37 -8.29 8.93
C VAL A 103 -4.71 -9.48 9.84
N THR A 104 -3.77 -10.42 9.99
CA THR A 104 -3.93 -11.56 10.91
C THR A 104 -4.05 -11.11 12.36
N GLY A 105 -3.27 -10.11 12.79
CA GLY A 105 -3.40 -9.51 14.12
C GLY A 105 -4.78 -8.89 14.37
N CYS A 106 -5.27 -8.07 13.43
CA CYS A 106 -6.62 -7.51 13.51
C CYS A 106 -7.68 -8.61 13.53
N ALA A 107 -7.57 -9.63 12.67
CA ALA A 107 -8.50 -10.75 12.64
C ALA A 107 -8.56 -11.50 13.98
N LEU A 108 -7.42 -11.70 14.64
CA LEU A 108 -7.36 -12.32 15.97
C LEU A 108 -8.00 -11.44 17.04
N SER A 109 -7.76 -10.13 17.02
CA SER A 109 -8.38 -9.20 17.98
C SER A 109 -9.90 -9.14 17.81
N PHE A 110 -10.40 -9.05 16.57
CA PHE A 110 -11.83 -9.08 16.31
C PHE A 110 -12.46 -10.45 16.60
N GLY A 111 -11.74 -11.54 16.32
CA GLY A 111 -12.19 -12.89 16.62
C GLY A 111 -12.35 -13.14 18.12
N SER A 112 -11.35 -12.76 18.93
CA SER A 112 -11.42 -12.92 20.39
C SER A 112 -12.46 -12.02 21.02
N ALA A 113 -12.55 -10.75 20.59
CA ALA A 113 -13.58 -9.82 21.05
C ALA A 113 -14.99 -10.28 20.64
N GLY A 114 -15.14 -10.82 19.42
CA GLY A 114 -16.41 -11.35 18.92
C GLY A 114 -16.89 -12.56 19.72
N LEU A 115 -16.01 -13.51 20.01
CA LEU A 115 -16.34 -14.65 20.88
C LEU A 115 -16.75 -14.19 22.29
N GLY A 116 -16.04 -13.22 22.87
CA GLY A 116 -16.41 -12.63 24.15
C GLY A 116 -17.78 -11.94 24.11
N MET A 117 -18.09 -11.23 23.02
CA MET A 117 -19.38 -10.57 22.86
C MET A 117 -20.54 -11.56 22.66
N VAL A 118 -20.32 -12.67 21.95
CA VAL A 118 -21.31 -13.76 21.83
C VAL A 118 -21.64 -14.33 23.20
N GLU A 119 -20.65 -14.55 24.06
CA GLU A 119 -20.89 -15.08 25.41
C GLU A 119 -21.65 -14.07 26.29
N ILE A 120 -21.29 -12.79 26.22
CA ILE A 120 -21.96 -11.72 26.99
C ILE A 120 -23.43 -11.56 26.58
N LEU A 121 -23.74 -11.66 25.28
CA LEU A 121 -25.09 -11.45 24.76
C LEU A 121 -25.95 -12.71 24.75
N GLY A 122 -25.35 -13.87 24.51
CA GLY A 122 -26.04 -15.15 24.41
C GLY A 122 -26.16 -15.91 25.74
N GLY A 123 -25.45 -15.48 26.78
CA GLY A 123 -25.40 -16.15 28.07
C GLY A 123 -24.41 -17.31 28.11
N ASN A 124 -24.32 -17.96 29.28
CA ASN A 124 -23.31 -18.99 29.55
C ASN A 124 -23.44 -20.19 28.62
N GLY A 125 -22.41 -20.45 27.81
CA GLY A 125 -22.34 -21.56 26.86
C GLY A 125 -22.76 -21.21 25.43
N ALA A 126 -23.13 -19.96 25.13
CA ALA A 126 -23.52 -19.55 23.78
C ALA A 126 -22.35 -19.67 22.78
N ALA A 127 -21.13 -19.33 23.19
CA ALA A 127 -19.96 -19.53 22.34
C ALA A 127 -19.68 -21.02 22.09
N LEU A 128 -19.91 -21.87 23.10
CA LEU A 128 -19.72 -23.32 22.99
C LEU A 128 -20.75 -23.94 22.03
N ASP A 129 -22.01 -23.51 22.11
CA ASP A 129 -23.07 -23.99 21.23
C ASP A 129 -22.82 -23.58 19.77
N LEU A 130 -22.32 -22.36 19.55
CA LEU A 130 -21.85 -21.91 18.24
C LEU A 130 -20.73 -22.80 17.70
N MET A 131 -19.73 -23.13 18.54
CA MET A 131 -18.64 -24.04 18.15
C MET A 131 -19.15 -25.46 17.87
N SER A 132 -20.10 -25.96 18.66
CA SER A 132 -20.74 -27.28 18.48
C SER A 132 -21.52 -27.37 17.18
N THR A 133 -22.27 -26.31 16.84
CA THR A 133 -23.02 -26.18 15.59
C THR A 133 -22.09 -26.23 14.38
N VAL A 134 -20.97 -25.50 14.43
CA VAL A 134 -19.95 -25.53 13.37
C VAL A 134 -19.28 -26.91 13.30
N GLY A 135 -18.99 -27.54 14.44
CA GLY A 135 -18.39 -28.88 14.52
C GLY A 135 -19.28 -29.99 13.96
N SER A 136 -20.60 -29.78 13.95
CA SER A 136 -21.58 -30.72 13.40
C SER A 136 -21.80 -30.56 11.88
N ALA A 137 -21.15 -29.58 11.25
CA ALA A 137 -21.27 -29.32 9.82
C ALA A 137 -20.44 -30.33 8.99
N ASN A 138 -20.50 -30.20 7.66
CA ASN A 138 -19.70 -31.01 6.75
C ASN A 138 -18.20 -30.86 7.04
N VAL A 139 -17.42 -31.94 6.88
CA VAL A 139 -15.96 -32.00 7.02
C VAL A 139 -15.26 -30.82 6.35
N ALA A 140 -15.70 -30.39 5.17
CA ALA A 140 -15.11 -29.24 4.47
C ALA A 140 -15.28 -27.92 5.25
N ILE A 141 -16.43 -27.72 5.89
CA ILE A 141 -16.73 -26.53 6.70
C ILE A 141 -15.93 -26.58 8.00
N VAL A 142 -15.88 -27.74 8.66
CA VAL A 142 -15.10 -27.93 9.89
C VAL A 142 -13.60 -27.70 9.63
N ALA A 143 -13.07 -28.28 8.55
CA ALA A 143 -11.68 -28.10 8.15
C ALA A 143 -11.37 -26.64 7.81
N GLY A 144 -12.26 -25.97 7.07
CA GLY A 144 -12.15 -24.55 6.75
C GLY A 144 -12.18 -23.66 7.98
N ALA A 145 -13.08 -23.94 8.94
CA ALA A 145 -13.17 -23.20 10.20
C ALA A 145 -11.93 -23.38 11.06
N LYS A 146 -11.43 -24.62 11.21
CA LYS A 146 -10.17 -24.91 11.90
C LYS A 146 -9.00 -24.17 11.26
N PHE A 147 -8.89 -24.19 9.93
CA PHE A 147 -7.83 -23.49 9.21
C PHE A 147 -7.93 -21.97 9.37
N ALA A 148 -9.14 -21.41 9.29
CA ALA A 148 -9.39 -19.97 9.42
C ALA A 148 -8.98 -19.42 10.79
N VAL A 149 -9.02 -20.24 11.84
CA VAL A 149 -8.52 -19.88 13.17
C VAL A 149 -7.03 -20.20 13.32
N ALA A 150 -6.57 -21.37 12.86
CA ALA A 150 -5.19 -21.80 13.02
C ALA A 150 -4.19 -20.95 12.22
N PHE A 151 -4.52 -20.56 10.98
CA PHE A 151 -3.66 -19.76 10.11
C PHE A 151 -3.29 -18.38 10.69
N PRO A 152 -4.23 -17.51 11.09
CA PRO A 152 -3.87 -16.21 11.63
C PRO A 152 -3.10 -16.33 12.95
N ILE A 153 -3.39 -17.31 13.81
CA ILE A 153 -2.64 -17.53 15.05
C ILE A 153 -1.17 -17.82 14.74
N VAL A 154 -0.91 -18.84 13.91
CA VAL A 154 0.44 -19.27 13.57
C VAL A 154 1.20 -18.17 12.83
N TYR A 155 0.58 -17.59 11.80
CA TYR A 155 1.21 -16.57 10.96
C TYR A 155 1.57 -15.33 11.76
N HIS A 156 0.66 -14.86 12.63
CA HIS A 156 0.90 -13.68 13.45
C HIS A 156 1.99 -13.94 14.49
N TYR A 157 2.02 -15.12 15.10
CA TYR A 157 3.02 -15.49 16.09
C TYR A 157 4.43 -15.59 15.49
N LEU A 158 4.58 -16.33 14.38
CA LEU A 158 5.86 -16.47 13.68
C LEU A 158 6.31 -15.13 13.06
N GLY A 159 5.37 -14.34 12.55
CA GLY A 159 5.62 -13.00 12.05
C GLY A 159 6.13 -12.06 13.15
N GLY A 160 5.52 -12.12 14.33
CA GLY A 160 5.95 -11.39 15.52
C GLY A 160 7.36 -11.80 15.97
N LEU A 161 7.65 -13.11 16.01
CA LEU A 161 8.98 -13.61 16.33
C LEU A 161 10.04 -13.09 15.34
N ARG A 162 9.73 -13.11 14.04
CA ARG A 162 10.60 -12.54 13.01
C ARG A 162 10.87 -11.05 13.25
N HIS A 163 9.86 -10.27 13.62
CA HIS A 163 10.04 -8.86 13.95
C HIS A 163 10.94 -8.65 15.16
N ILE A 164 10.75 -9.44 16.23
CA ILE A 164 11.63 -9.41 17.42
C ILE A 164 13.08 -9.78 17.04
N ILE A 165 13.28 -10.76 16.15
CA ILE A 165 14.61 -11.13 15.68
C ILE A 165 15.25 -9.97 14.91
N TRP A 166 14.51 -9.31 14.03
CA TRP A 166 14.99 -8.14 13.28
C TRP A 166 15.29 -6.93 14.15
N ASP A 167 14.52 -6.72 15.23
CA ASP A 167 14.77 -5.64 16.19
C ASP A 167 16.06 -5.88 16.98
N ASN A 168 16.41 -7.15 17.26
CA ASN A 168 17.63 -7.53 17.97
C ASN A 168 18.86 -7.69 17.07
N ASN A 169 18.68 -7.99 15.78
CA ASN A 169 19.74 -8.32 14.82
C ASN A 169 19.55 -7.50 13.53
N PRO A 170 19.86 -6.19 13.54
CA PRO A 170 19.66 -5.31 12.37
C PRO A 170 20.51 -5.70 11.16
N GLU A 171 21.59 -6.45 11.35
CA GLU A 171 22.44 -6.98 10.29
C GLU A 171 21.72 -7.99 9.37
N MET A 172 20.63 -8.61 9.83
CA MET A 172 19.81 -9.52 9.04
C MET A 172 18.84 -8.80 8.08
N LEU A 173 18.79 -7.46 8.09
CA LEU A 173 17.93 -6.64 7.22
C LEU A 173 18.53 -6.44 5.82
N SER A 174 19.06 -7.50 5.23
CA SER A 174 19.46 -7.51 3.82
C SER A 174 18.25 -7.82 2.94
N ASN A 175 18.18 -7.25 1.73
CA ASN A 175 17.05 -7.49 0.82
C ASN A 175 16.84 -8.99 0.52
N VAL A 176 17.94 -9.75 0.42
CA VAL A 176 17.91 -11.19 0.13
C VAL A 176 17.41 -11.99 1.32
N ASP A 177 17.87 -11.68 2.53
CA ASP A 177 17.50 -12.42 3.74
C ASP A 177 16.06 -12.12 4.17
N VAL A 178 15.64 -10.86 4.02
CA VAL A 178 14.27 -10.43 4.28
C VAL A 178 13.28 -11.12 3.34
N GLU A 179 13.62 -11.23 2.05
CA GLU A 179 12.78 -11.93 1.07
C GLU A 179 12.67 -13.44 1.37
N LYS A 180 13.80 -14.10 1.66
CA LYS A 180 13.81 -15.51 2.09
C LYS A 180 13.00 -15.72 3.35
N ALA A 181 13.18 -14.87 4.36
CA ALA A 181 12.43 -14.95 5.61
C ALA A 181 10.91 -14.79 5.39
N SER A 182 10.49 -13.95 4.44
CA SER A 182 9.08 -13.83 4.06
C SER A 182 8.52 -15.10 3.43
N TYR A 183 9.26 -15.75 2.52
CA TYR A 183 8.83 -17.04 1.95
C TYR A 183 8.80 -18.15 2.99
N VAL A 184 9.81 -18.22 3.86
CA VAL A 184 9.86 -19.19 4.97
C VAL A 184 8.68 -18.98 5.91
N LEU A 185 8.36 -17.73 6.27
CA LEU A 185 7.22 -17.42 7.13
C LEU A 185 5.90 -17.92 6.53
N VAL A 186 5.62 -17.59 5.27
CA VAL A 186 4.39 -18.03 4.59
C VAL A 186 4.34 -19.55 4.48
N GLY A 187 5.43 -20.18 4.06
CA GLY A 187 5.50 -21.64 3.89
C GLY A 187 5.32 -22.39 5.21
N THR A 188 6.06 -22.01 6.25
CA THR A 188 5.96 -22.64 7.58
C THR A 188 4.58 -22.47 8.21
N SER A 189 3.96 -21.29 8.02
CA SER A 189 2.64 -21.02 8.54
C SER A 189 1.57 -21.86 7.84
N LEU A 190 1.61 -21.97 6.51
CA LEU A 190 0.70 -22.83 5.75
C LEU A 190 0.84 -24.31 6.14
N LEU A 191 2.08 -24.79 6.31
CA LEU A 191 2.34 -26.16 6.72
C LEU A 191 1.80 -26.45 8.13
N LEU A 192 2.15 -25.61 9.11
CA LEU A 192 1.74 -25.82 10.50
C LEU A 192 0.22 -25.70 10.67
N SER A 193 -0.40 -24.72 10.01
CA SER A 193 -1.86 -24.58 10.02
C SER A 193 -2.57 -25.70 9.27
N GLY A 194 -1.95 -26.23 8.20
CA GLY A 194 -2.45 -27.41 7.50
C GLY A 194 -2.45 -28.65 8.41
N VAL A 195 -1.38 -28.87 9.18
CA VAL A 195 -1.31 -29.95 10.18
C VAL A 195 -2.35 -29.75 11.28
N ALA A 196 -2.54 -28.52 11.75
CA ALA A 196 -3.49 -28.18 12.81
C ALA A 196 -4.97 -28.46 12.43
N VAL A 197 -5.30 -28.56 11.14
CA VAL A 197 -6.66 -28.93 10.70
C VAL A 197 -6.98 -30.40 11.01
N PHE A 198 -5.97 -31.26 10.98
CA PHE A 198 -6.14 -32.71 11.20
C PHE A 198 -6.07 -33.13 12.66
N VAL A 199 -5.59 -32.24 13.53
CA VAL A 199 -5.67 -32.37 14.99
C VAL A 199 -7.05 -31.92 15.47
#